data_AF-A0AAW2XUV3-F1
#
_entry.id   AF-A0AAW2XUV3-F1
#
_cell.length_a   1.000
_cell.length_b   1.000
_cell.length_c   1.000
_cell.angle_alpha   90.00
_cell.angle_beta   90.00
_cell.angle_gamma   90.00
#
_symmetry.space_group_name_H-M   'P 1'
#
loop_
_entity.id
_entity.type
_entity.pdbx_description
1 polymer ?
#
loop_
_entity_poly.entity_id
_entity_poly.type
_entity_poly.pdbx_seq_one_letter_code
_entity_poly.pdbx_strand_id
1 'polypeptide(L)'
;MWLKEGDRNTLFFHARATERRHRKEIKSLKMIEGAVVVGSIAIQRIILEYFSNIFSSTRLDGGVIDEIVACLELKLSEAMHLELLSPFTSEEASKHLMKCDLSNL
;
A
#
# COMPACT_ATOMS: atom_id res chain seq x y z
N MET A 1 27.97 13.11 -14.46
CA MET A 1 27.48 13.26 -15.85
C MET A 1 26.96 11.90 -16.34
N TRP A 2 25.82 11.43 -15.81
CA TRP A 2 25.15 10.20 -16.26
C TRP A 2 23.81 10.50 -16.95
N LEU A 3 23.29 11.72 -16.71
CA LEU A 3 22.05 12.25 -17.28
C LEU A 3 22.21 12.78 -18.72
N LYS A 4 23.45 13.03 -19.20
CA LYS A 4 23.72 13.66 -20.51
C LYS A 4 23.99 12.69 -21.66
N GLU A 5 24.39 11.44 -21.38
CA GLU A 5 24.77 10.48 -22.45
C GLU A 5 23.73 9.39 -22.71
N GLY A 6 22.67 9.29 -21.90
CA GLY A 6 21.68 8.22 -22.00
C GLY A 6 22.28 6.85 -21.63
N ASP A 7 21.46 5.98 -21.06
CA ASP A 7 21.90 4.63 -20.74
C ASP A 7 22.03 3.82 -22.05
N ARG A 8 23.27 3.59 -22.50
CA ARG A 8 23.57 2.77 -23.69
C ARG A 8 23.10 1.31 -23.57
N ASN A 9 22.70 0.86 -22.38
CA ASN A 9 22.12 -0.47 -22.14
C ASN A 9 20.59 -0.52 -22.20
N THR A 10 19.92 0.53 -22.66
CA THR A 10 18.44 0.52 -22.87
C THR A 10 17.94 -0.75 -23.56
N LEU A 11 18.59 -1.23 -24.63
CA LEU A 11 18.21 -2.48 -25.31
C LEU A 11 18.25 -3.70 -24.38
N PHE A 12 19.31 -3.84 -23.58
CA PHE A 12 19.46 -4.94 -22.64
C PHE A 12 18.37 -4.89 -21.56
N PHE A 13 18.12 -3.71 -20.97
CA PHE A 13 17.10 -3.55 -19.94
C PHE A 13 15.69 -3.73 -20.49
N HIS A 14 15.39 -3.24 -21.70
CA HIS A 14 14.11 -3.46 -22.36
C HIS A 14 13.89 -4.93 -22.72
N ALA A 15 14.91 -5.64 -23.22
CA ALA A 15 14.84 -7.08 -23.49
C ALA A 15 14.59 -7.86 -22.19
N ARG A 16 15.35 -7.55 -21.13
CA ARG A 16 15.20 -8.19 -19.82
C ARG A 16 13.82 -7.93 -19.20
N ALA A 17 13.30 -6.71 -19.30
CA ALA A 17 11.96 -6.34 -18.85
C ALA A 17 10.87 -7.06 -19.65
N THR A 18 11.05 -7.19 -20.97
CA THR A 18 10.11 -7.91 -21.87
C THR A 18 10.07 -9.39 -21.55
N GLU A 19 11.22 -10.04 -21.38
CA GLU A 19 11.27 -11.43 -20.95
C GLU A 19 10.62 -11.62 -19.58
N ARG A 20 10.87 -10.71 -18.63
CA ARG A 20 10.26 -10.76 -17.31
C ARG A 20 8.75 -10.62 -17.41
N ARG A 21 8.25 -9.70 -18.25
CA ARG A 21 6.82 -9.54 -18.53
C ARG A 21 6.22 -10.81 -19.11
N HIS A 22 6.83 -11.39 -20.15
CA HIS A 22 6.32 -12.63 -20.77
C HIS A 22 6.30 -13.81 -19.78
N ARG A 23 7.33 -13.95 -18.94
CA ARG A 23 7.37 -15.01 -17.90
C ARG A 23 6.39 -14.79 -16.76
N LYS A 24 6.04 -13.54 -16.44
CA LYS A 24 5.15 -13.18 -15.32
C LYS A 24 3.72 -12.88 -15.75
N GLU A 25 3.42 -13.02 -17.04
CA GLU A 25 2.09 -12.82 -17.57
C GLU A 25 1.13 -13.91 -17.06
N ILE A 26 0.05 -13.47 -16.42
CA ILE A 26 -1.03 -14.34 -15.97
C ILE A 26 -1.93 -14.60 -17.18
N LYS A 27 -1.80 -15.78 -17.79
CA LYS A 27 -2.56 -16.17 -18.99
C LYS A 27 -3.99 -16.62 -18.70
N SER A 28 -4.21 -17.22 -17.52
CA SER A 28 -5.51 -17.69 -17.09
C SER A 28 -5.60 -17.75 -15.57
N LEU A 29 -6.83 -17.74 -15.07
CA LEU A 29 -7.16 -17.99 -13.67
C LEU A 29 -8.06 -19.21 -13.57
N LYS A 30 -7.84 -20.05 -12.57
CA LYS A 30 -8.74 -21.17 -12.23
C LYS A 30 -9.56 -20.78 -11.00
N MET A 31 -10.87 -20.78 -11.17
CA MET A 31 -11.83 -20.47 -10.11
C MET A 31 -12.09 -21.71 -9.23
N ILE A 32 -12.61 -21.48 -8.03
CA ILE A 32 -12.94 -22.53 -7.04
C ILE A 32 -13.98 -23.52 -7.61
N GLU A 33 -14.92 -23.03 -8.40
CA GLU A 33 -15.95 -23.82 -9.10
C GLU A 33 -15.39 -24.67 -10.26
N GLY A 34 -14.08 -24.65 -10.50
CA GLY A 34 -13.41 -25.39 -11.56
C GLY A 34 -13.38 -24.68 -12.91
N ALA A 35 -14.07 -23.55 -13.06
CA ALA A 35 -14.05 -22.74 -14.27
C ALA A 35 -12.66 -22.11 -14.52
N VAL A 36 -12.23 -22.09 -15.78
CA VAL A 36 -10.98 -21.44 -16.21
C VAL A 36 -11.33 -20.16 -16.97
N VAL A 37 -10.84 -19.02 -16.46
CA VAL A 37 -11.03 -17.72 -17.08
C VAL A 37 -9.78 -17.35 -17.85
N VAL A 38 -9.97 -16.97 -19.11
CA VAL A 38 -8.91 -16.54 -20.04
C VAL A 38 -9.25 -15.13 -20.52
N GLY A 39 -8.22 -14.33 -20.75
CA GLY A 39 -8.36 -12.99 -21.31
C GLY A 39 -8.07 -11.89 -20.28
N SER A 40 -7.26 -10.92 -20.71
CA SER A 40 -6.71 -9.87 -19.83
C SER A 40 -7.78 -9.08 -19.08
N ILE A 41 -8.85 -8.68 -19.76
CA ILE A 41 -9.94 -7.87 -19.17
C ILE A 41 -10.69 -8.66 -18.09
N ALA A 42 -11.02 -9.93 -18.37
CA ALA A 42 -11.74 -10.78 -17.44
C ALA A 42 -10.90 -11.10 -16.19
N ILE A 43 -9.62 -11.42 -16.41
CA ILE A 43 -8.63 -11.64 -15.34
C ILE A 43 -8.48 -10.39 -14.47
N GLN A 44 -8.32 -9.21 -15.09
CA GLN A 44 -8.19 -7.94 -14.36
C GLN A 44 -9.43 -7.66 -13.50
N ARG A 45 -10.63 -7.87 -14.04
CA ARG A 45 -11.88 -7.67 -13.30
C ARG A 45 -11.94 -8.56 -12.05
N ILE A 46 -11.63 -9.85 -12.21
CA ILE A 46 -11.66 -10.82 -11.10
C ILE A 46 -10.64 -10.46 -10.02
N ILE A 47 -9.41 -10.08 -10.42
CA ILE A 47 -8.37 -9.67 -9.47
C ILE A 47 -8.81 -8.44 -8.69
N LEU A 48 -9.37 -7.43 -9.37
CA LEU A 48 -9.87 -6.22 -8.74
C LEU A 48 -10.99 -6.53 -7.75
N GLU A 49 -11.97 -7.32 -8.15
CA GLU A 49 -13.09 -7.72 -7.30
C GLU A 49 -12.63 -8.50 -6.06
N TYR A 50 -11.73 -9.46 -6.24
CA TYR A 50 -11.17 -10.27 -5.17
C TYR A 50 -10.44 -9.42 -4.11
N PHE A 51 -9.50 -8.58 -4.56
CA PHE A 51 -8.75 -7.73 -3.62
C PHE A 51 -9.57 -6.58 -3.07
N SER A 52 -10.53 -6.04 -3.85
CA SER A 52 -11.49 -5.09 -3.32
C SER A 52 -12.27 -5.70 -2.17
N ASN A 53 -12.71 -6.95 -2.27
CA ASN A 53 -13.43 -7.60 -1.18
C ASN A 53 -12.54 -7.86 0.05
N ILE A 54 -11.30 -8.34 -0.14
CA ILE A 54 -10.38 -8.63 0.97
C ILE A 54 -9.90 -7.37 1.69
N PHE A 55 -9.66 -6.30 0.95
CA PHE A 55 -9.20 -5.03 1.51
C PHE A 55 -10.34 -4.05 1.79
N SER A 56 -11.59 -4.45 1.55
CA SER A 56 -12.72 -3.73 2.12
C SER A 56 -12.77 -4.08 3.60
N SER A 57 -12.94 -3.05 4.44
CA SER A 57 -13.30 -3.29 5.84
C SER A 57 -14.55 -4.17 5.83
N THR A 58 -14.50 -5.32 6.50
CA THR A 58 -15.74 -5.87 7.05
C THR A 58 -16.38 -4.72 7.80
N ARG A 59 -17.65 -4.45 7.52
CA ARG A 59 -18.40 -3.38 8.17
C ARG A 59 -18.51 -3.79 9.64
N LEU A 60 -17.47 -3.52 10.42
CA LEU A 60 -17.51 -3.67 11.86
C LEU A 60 -18.55 -2.64 12.27
N ASP A 61 -19.70 -3.13 12.75
CA ASP A 61 -20.72 -2.24 13.28
C ASP A 61 -20.04 -1.37 14.35
N GLY A 62 -20.31 -0.06 14.34
CA GLY A 62 -19.59 0.89 15.19
C GLY A 62 -19.52 0.47 16.67
N GLY A 63 -20.54 -0.25 17.14
CA GLY A 63 -20.56 -0.81 18.50
C GLY A 63 -19.46 -1.83 18.81
N VAL A 64 -18.99 -2.62 17.83
CA VAL A 64 -17.88 -3.58 18.04
C VAL A 64 -16.56 -2.84 18.22
N ILE A 65 -16.37 -1.74 17.48
CA ILE A 65 -15.19 -0.89 17.64
C ILE A 65 -15.23 -0.24 19.02
N ASP A 66 -16.38 0.29 19.43
CA ASP A 66 -16.56 0.93 20.74
C ASP A 66 -16.32 -0.07 21.90
N GLU A 67 -16.79 -1.32 21.78
CA GLU A 67 -16.52 -2.38 22.77
C GLU A 67 -15.03 -2.71 22.88
N ILE A 68 -14.33 -2.83 21.75
CA ILE A 68 -12.88 -3.09 21.72
C ILE A 68 -12.14 -1.90 22.34
N VAL A 69 -12.51 -0.67 21.98
CA VAL A 69 -11.91 0.55 22.53
C VAL A 69 -12.16 0.66 24.03
N ALA A 70 -13.34 0.28 24.51
CA ALA A 70 -13.65 0.25 25.94
C ALA A 70 -12.83 -0.80 26.71
N CYS A 71 -12.44 -1.90 26.06
CA CYS A 71 -11.56 -2.92 26.64
C CYS A 71 -10.08 -2.52 26.66
N LEU A 72 -9.68 -1.46 25.94
CA LEU A 72 -8.31 -0.99 25.94
C LEU A 72 -8.06 -0.16 27.20
N GLU A 73 -7.12 -0.59 28.02
CA GLU A 73 -6.57 0.26 29.08
C GLU A 73 -5.91 1.48 28.42
N LEU A 74 -6.43 2.67 28.72
CA LEU A 74 -5.84 3.94 28.31
C LEU A 74 -4.45 4.08 28.95
N LYS A 75 -3.41 3.79 28.16
CA LYS A 75 -2.00 3.98 28.56
C LYS A 75 -1.53 5.44 28.49
N LEU A 76 -2.39 6.35 28.04
CA LEU A 76 -2.08 7.77 27.97
C LEU A 76 -2.47 8.42 29.29
N SER A 77 -1.51 9.08 29.93
CA SER A 77 -1.86 9.99 31.02
C SER A 77 -2.67 11.17 30.46
N GLU A 78 -3.45 11.81 31.31
CA GLU A 78 -4.25 13.00 30.93
C GLU A 78 -3.38 14.10 30.30
N ALA A 79 -2.16 14.28 30.79
CA ALA A 79 -1.19 15.21 30.22
C ALA A 79 -0.78 14.84 28.79
N MET A 80 -0.51 13.55 28.52
CA MET A 80 -0.17 13.07 27.18
C MET A 80 -1.35 13.18 26.22
N HIS A 81 -2.57 12.97 26.72
CA HIS A 81 -3.79 13.13 25.94
C HIS A 81 -3.98 14.59 25.50
N LEU A 82 -3.79 15.54 26.41
CA LEU A 82 -3.88 16.98 26.11
C LEU A 82 -2.79 17.44 25.15
N GLU A 83 -1.58 16.90 25.26
CA GLU A 83 -0.49 17.17 24.31
C GLU A 83 -0.85 16.67 22.91
N LEU A 84 -1.40 15.46 22.77
CA LEU A 84 -1.83 14.89 21.48
C LEU A 84 -3.02 15.62 20.84
N LEU A 85 -3.88 16.27 21.63
CA LEU A 85 -4.99 17.10 21.15
C LEU A 85 -4.57 18.54 20.83
N SER A 86 -3.36 18.95 21.21
CA SER A 86 -2.87 20.29 20.96
C SER A 86 -2.63 20.52 19.45
N PRO A 87 -2.86 21.74 18.94
CA PRO A 87 -2.62 22.04 17.53
C PRO A 87 -1.13 21.94 17.19
N PHE A 88 -0.83 21.33 16.04
CA PHE A 88 0.54 21.22 15.54
C PHE A 88 1.22 22.58 15.41
N THR A 89 2.48 22.62 15.82
CA THR A 89 3.33 23.82 15.70
C THR A 89 4.21 23.76 14.46
N SER A 90 4.59 24.94 13.94
CA SER A 90 5.52 25.05 12.81
C SER A 90 6.88 24.40 13.10
N GLU A 91 7.33 24.47 14.36
CA GLU A 91 8.60 23.90 14.82
C GLU A 91 8.57 22.36 14.84
N GLU A 92 7.45 21.75 15.20
CA GLU A 92 7.27 20.29 15.10
C GLU A 92 7.31 19.80 13.65
N ALA A 93 6.63 20.51 12.74
CA ALA A 93 6.64 20.18 11.32
C ALA A 93 8.06 20.27 10.74
N SER A 94 8.79 21.34 11.07
CA SER A 94 10.19 21.53 10.65
C SER A 94 11.11 20.42 11.20
N LYS A 95 10.98 20.10 12.50
CA LYS A 95 11.74 19.03 13.15
C LYS A 95 11.45 17.65 12.54
N HIS A 96 10.20 17.38 12.17
CA HIS A 96 9.82 16.14 11.51
C HIS A 96 10.40 16.04 10.10
N LEU A 97 10.31 17.11 9.31
CA LEU A 97 10.91 17.18 7.97
C LEU A 97 12.42 16.94 8.01
N MET A 98 13.13 17.57 8.95
CA MET A 98 14.56 17.31 9.16
C MET A 98 14.87 15.84 9.49
N LYS A 99 14.03 15.18 10.30
CA LYS A 99 14.21 13.76 10.63
C LYS A 99 13.95 12.83 9.44
N CYS A 100 12.93 13.12 8.63
CA CYS A 100 12.63 12.38 7.41
C CYS A 100 13.74 12.51 6.35
N ASP A 101 14.38 13.68 6.25
CA ASP A 101 15.53 13.87 5.36
C ASP A 101 16.76 13.08 5.83
N LEU A 102 16.98 13.00 7.15
CA LEU A 102 18.09 12.22 7.73
C LEU A 102 17.88 10.70 7.69
N SER A 103 16.66 10.22 7.41
CA SER A 103 16.36 8.78 7.27
C SER A 103 16.32 8.31 5.81
N ASN A 104 16.54 9.21 4.85
CA ASN A 104 16.71 8.94 3.42
C ASN A 104 18.18 9.09 2.94
N LEU A 105 19.12 9.21 3.89
CA LEU A 105 20.58 9.18 3.69
C LEU A 105 21.16 7.93 4.36
#